data_AF-A0AAD0HLU5-F1
#
_entry.id   AF-A0AAD0HLU5-F1
#
_cell.length_a   1.000
_cell.length_b   1.000
_cell.length_c   1.000
_cell.angle_alpha   90.00
_cell.angle_beta   90.00
_cell.angle_gamma   90.00
#
_symmetry.space_group_name_H-M   'P 1'
#
loop_
_entity.id
_entity.type
_entity.pdbx_description
1 polymer ?
#
loop_
_entity_poly.entity_id
_entity_poly.type
_entity_poly.pdbx_seq_one_letter_code
_entity_poly.pdbx_strand_id
1 'polypeptide(L)'
;METGLIIGADEFFGLALCEYMMKEGIQVDITCPNDHTKEQKMLLEERMMWLGRNDLFRVIDLQDGKDTYDLIFIQSQEPDQRQEDIKARQGIYRILCEQPGDESTKQDVPAVILPRMFGPWTLKKERAMQDDEAFFVEDVAKDLFKWAAGTNRIEEKTHKLKVKRQTDDKQAEEMIAEWKRQNSTFFDKKQE
;
A
#
# COMPACT_ATOMS: atom_id res chain seq x y z
N MET A 1 -5.89 -19.11 8.36
CA MET A 1 -5.08 -17.88 8.35
C MET A 1 -5.52 -17.12 7.12
N GLU A 2 -5.90 -15.86 7.29
CA GLU A 2 -6.32 -15.01 6.17
C GLU A 2 -5.10 -14.57 5.35
N THR A 3 -5.35 -14.29 4.07
CA THR A 3 -4.32 -14.07 3.06
C THR A 3 -4.64 -12.83 2.23
N GLY A 4 -3.63 -11.99 2.02
CA GLY A 4 -3.70 -10.78 1.23
C GLY A 4 -2.69 -10.80 0.09
N LEU A 5 -3.09 -10.27 -1.06
CA LEU A 5 -2.20 -9.96 -2.18
C LEU A 5 -2.24 -8.45 -2.45
N ILE A 6 -1.06 -7.83 -2.54
CA ILE A 6 -0.94 -6.43 -2.98
C ILE A 6 -0.11 -6.39 -4.25
N ILE A 7 -0.74 -5.97 -5.34
CA ILE A 7 -0.12 -5.86 -6.67
C ILE A 7 0.33 -4.43 -6.89
N GLY A 8 1.61 -4.23 -7.17
CA GLY A 8 2.18 -2.88 -7.24
C GLY A 8 2.44 -2.28 -5.85
N ALA A 9 2.94 -3.09 -4.91
CA ALA A 9 3.24 -2.65 -3.54
C ALA A 9 4.57 -1.89 -3.43
N ASP A 10 5.00 -1.26 -4.52
CA ASP A 10 6.23 -0.51 -4.67
C ASP A 10 6.05 0.97 -4.34
N GLU A 11 4.80 1.42 -4.45
CA GLU A 11 4.37 2.65 -3.86
C GLU A 11 4.17 2.49 -2.36
N PHE A 12 4.29 3.64 -1.74
CA PHE A 12 4.53 3.74 -0.33
C PHE A 12 3.34 3.37 0.54
N PHE A 13 2.15 3.59 0.00
CA PHE A 13 0.90 3.16 0.59
C PHE A 13 0.83 1.64 0.64
N GLY A 14 1.29 0.95 -0.41
CA GLY A 14 1.33 -0.51 -0.50
C GLY A 14 2.13 -1.12 0.66
N LEU A 15 3.32 -0.59 0.94
CA LEU A 15 4.15 -1.04 2.07
C LEU A 15 3.50 -0.77 3.43
N ALA A 16 2.87 0.39 3.63
CA ALA A 16 2.14 0.69 4.86
C ALA A 16 0.94 -0.24 5.05
N LEU A 17 0.25 -0.59 3.97
CA LEU A 17 -0.84 -1.56 3.97
C LEU A 17 -0.34 -2.97 4.31
N CYS A 18 0.81 -3.40 3.76
CA CYS A 18 1.45 -4.66 4.12
C CYS A 18 1.69 -4.74 5.63
N GLU A 19 2.30 -3.70 6.18
CA GLU A 19 2.64 -3.64 7.59
C GLU A 19 1.40 -3.70 8.48
N TYR A 20 0.34 -2.96 8.12
CA TYR A 20 -0.92 -3.01 8.85
C TYR A 20 -1.57 -4.39 8.78
N MET A 21 -1.65 -5.01 7.59
CA MET A 21 -2.21 -6.34 7.40
C MET A 21 -1.45 -7.42 8.20
N MET A 22 -0.12 -7.35 8.25
CA MET A 22 0.67 -8.24 9.09
C MET A 22 0.43 -8.04 10.58
N LYS A 23 0.25 -6.79 11.04
CA LYS A 23 -0.12 -6.48 12.44
C LYS A 23 -1.47 -7.12 12.82
N GLU A 24 -2.38 -7.26 11.87
CA GLU A 24 -3.67 -7.96 12.03
C GLU A 24 -3.56 -9.49 11.85
N GLY A 25 -2.36 -10.04 11.63
CA GLY A 25 -2.11 -11.48 11.50
C GLY A 25 -2.39 -12.06 10.10
N ILE A 26 -2.47 -11.22 9.08
CA ILE A 26 -2.69 -11.62 7.69
C ILE A 26 -1.37 -12.01 7.03
N GLN A 27 -1.35 -13.13 6.29
CA GLN A 27 -0.23 -13.44 5.41
C GLN A 27 -0.30 -12.59 4.14
N VAL A 28 0.72 -11.79 3.89
CA VAL A 28 0.77 -10.83 2.79
C VAL A 28 1.80 -11.27 1.76
N ASP A 29 1.33 -11.54 0.55
CA ASP A 29 2.17 -11.66 -0.62
C ASP A 29 2.12 -10.34 -1.41
N ILE A 30 3.25 -9.91 -1.98
CA ILE A 30 3.32 -8.68 -2.79
C ILE A 30 4.02 -8.89 -4.12
N THR A 31 3.69 -8.02 -5.07
CA THR A 31 4.47 -7.83 -6.30
C THR A 31 4.87 -6.37 -6.47
N CYS A 32 6.05 -6.14 -7.03
CA CYS A 32 6.60 -4.82 -7.29
C CYS A 32 6.86 -4.66 -8.80
N PRO A 33 6.47 -3.53 -9.44
CA PRO A 33 6.88 -3.16 -10.78
C PRO A 33 8.39 -2.94 -10.85
N ASN A 34 8.96 -3.08 -12.06
CA ASN A 34 10.40 -2.98 -12.27
C ASN A 34 10.89 -1.52 -12.45
N ASP A 35 9.99 -0.57 -12.66
CA ASP A 35 10.34 0.79 -13.10
C ASP A 35 10.53 1.76 -11.94
N HIS A 36 11.71 1.69 -11.33
CA HIS A 36 12.12 2.55 -10.22
C HIS A 36 13.41 3.32 -10.54
N THR A 37 13.51 4.56 -10.08
CA THR A 37 14.82 5.23 -9.99
C THR A 37 15.72 4.46 -9.03
N LYS A 38 17.04 4.58 -9.19
CA LYS A 38 18.02 3.90 -8.33
C LYS A 38 17.82 4.19 -6.83
N GLU A 39 17.46 5.42 -6.49
CA GLU A 39 17.19 5.83 -5.11
C GLU A 39 15.90 5.19 -4.57
N GLN A 40 14.81 5.20 -5.35
CA GLN A 40 13.57 4.51 -4.98
C GLN A 40 13.79 3.01 -4.77
N LYS A 41 14.53 2.38 -5.69
CA LYS A 41 14.84 0.95 -5.62
C LYS A 41 15.59 0.59 -4.34
N MET A 42 16.61 1.37 -3.98
CA MET A 42 17.36 1.13 -2.74
C MET A 42 16.49 1.26 -1.49
N LEU A 43 15.68 2.32 -1.40
CA LEU A 43 14.78 2.52 -0.25
C LEU A 43 13.72 1.42 -0.14
N LEU A 44 13.18 0.99 -1.29
CA LEU A 44 12.22 -0.10 -1.37
C LEU A 44 12.87 -1.43 -0.94
N GLU A 45 14.07 -1.74 -1.42
CA GLU A 45 14.83 -2.94 -1.06
C GLU A 45 15.11 -3.02 0.44
N GLU A 46 15.60 -1.93 1.06
CA GLU A 46 15.84 -1.90 2.51
C GLU A 46 14.55 -2.17 3.29
N ARG A 47 13.43 -1.56 2.86
CA ARG A 47 12.17 -1.79 3.54
C ARG A 47 11.67 -3.22 3.37
N MET A 48 11.75 -3.77 2.16
CA MET A 48 11.36 -5.16 1.91
C MET A 48 12.20 -6.13 2.73
N MET A 49 13.51 -5.88 2.90
CA MET A 49 14.35 -6.68 3.80
C MET A 49 13.91 -6.61 5.26
N TRP A 50 13.46 -5.44 5.71
CA TRP A 50 12.95 -5.28 7.07
C TRP A 50 11.62 -6.01 7.26
N LEU A 51 10.66 -5.84 6.34
CA LEU A 51 9.36 -6.51 6.37
C LEU A 51 9.51 -8.04 6.25
N GLY A 52 10.46 -8.52 5.44
CA GLY A 52 10.76 -9.94 5.26
C GLY A 52 11.35 -10.65 6.48
N ARG A 53 11.62 -9.93 7.58
CA ARG A 53 11.90 -10.55 8.88
C ARG A 53 10.65 -11.10 9.55
N ASN A 54 9.47 -10.69 9.10
CA ASN A 54 8.19 -11.21 9.54
C ASN A 54 7.79 -12.37 8.61
N ASP A 55 7.54 -13.56 9.18
CA ASP A 55 7.07 -14.75 8.44
C ASP A 55 5.72 -14.52 7.73
N LEU A 56 5.04 -13.44 8.13
CA LEU A 56 3.91 -12.72 7.54
C LEU A 56 4.05 -12.41 6.04
N PHE A 57 5.27 -12.08 5.61
CA PHE A 57 5.53 -11.30 4.40
C PHE A 57 6.30 -12.10 3.34
N ARG A 58 5.86 -12.00 2.09
CA ARG A 58 6.59 -12.57 0.95
C ARG A 58 6.52 -11.63 -0.26
N VAL A 59 7.69 -11.41 -0.87
CA VAL A 59 7.77 -10.87 -2.23
C VAL A 59 7.70 -12.06 -3.18
N ILE A 60 6.78 -12.03 -4.13
CA ILE A 60 6.57 -13.12 -5.09
C ILE A 60 6.62 -12.59 -6.51
N ASP A 61 6.95 -13.46 -7.46
CA ASP A 61 6.45 -13.28 -8.82
C ASP A 61 4.98 -13.73 -8.84
N LEU A 62 4.14 -13.07 -9.65
CA LEU A 62 2.69 -13.34 -9.67
C LEU A 62 2.37 -14.84 -9.96
N GLN A 63 3.27 -15.54 -10.67
CA GLN A 63 3.15 -16.97 -11.00
C GLN A 63 3.42 -17.91 -9.83
N ASP A 64 4.17 -17.45 -8.82
CA ASP A 64 4.48 -18.22 -7.61
C ASP A 64 3.45 -17.98 -6.50
N GLY A 65 2.44 -17.14 -6.78
CA GLY A 65 1.35 -16.80 -5.87
C GLY A 65 0.35 -17.93 -5.69
N LYS A 66 -0.66 -17.64 -4.87
CA LYS A 66 -1.78 -18.56 -4.61
C LYS A 66 -2.85 -18.37 -5.68
N ASP A 67 -3.54 -19.45 -6.05
CA ASP A 67 -4.72 -19.38 -6.93
C ASP A 67 -5.87 -18.55 -6.32
N THR A 68 -5.90 -18.43 -4.99
CA THR A 68 -6.96 -17.70 -4.27
C THR A 68 -6.42 -17.04 -3.01
N TYR A 69 -6.76 -15.76 -2.87
CA TYR A 69 -6.52 -14.94 -1.67
C TYR A 69 -7.85 -14.59 -0.99
N ASP A 70 -7.80 -14.09 0.25
CA ASP A 70 -8.99 -13.54 0.90
C ASP A 70 -9.25 -12.11 0.39
N LEU A 71 -8.20 -11.28 0.33
CA LEU A 71 -8.25 -9.90 -0.17
C LEU A 71 -7.17 -9.64 -1.23
N ILE A 72 -7.51 -8.91 -2.28
CA ILE A 72 -6.55 -8.46 -3.29
C ILE A 72 -6.67 -6.95 -3.47
N PHE A 73 -5.53 -6.26 -3.42
CA PHE A 73 -5.40 -4.83 -3.70
C PHE A 73 -4.51 -4.61 -4.92
N ILE A 74 -4.96 -3.79 -5.87
CA ILE A 74 -4.25 -3.47 -7.11
C ILE A 74 -3.90 -1.98 -7.10
N GLN A 75 -2.61 -1.66 -6.96
CA GLN A 75 -2.10 -0.29 -6.96
C GLN A 75 -1.44 0.11 -8.29
N SER A 76 -1.17 -0.85 -9.19
CA SER A 76 -0.63 -0.56 -10.51
C SER A 76 -1.65 0.14 -11.42
N GLN A 77 -1.18 1.10 -12.23
CA GLN A 77 -2.04 1.74 -13.24
C GLN A 77 -2.31 0.82 -14.44
N GLU A 78 -1.39 -0.09 -14.71
CA GLU A 78 -1.50 -1.06 -15.80
C GLU A 78 -2.10 -2.38 -15.29
N PRO A 79 -3.14 -2.92 -15.96
CA PRO A 79 -3.49 -4.32 -15.82
C PRO A 79 -2.32 -5.18 -16.30
N ASP A 80 -1.75 -6.00 -15.42
CA ASP A 80 -1.04 -7.18 -15.90
C ASP A 80 -2.13 -8.19 -16.35
N GLN A 81 -2.03 -8.70 -17.59
CA GLN A 81 -2.97 -9.71 -18.11
C GLN A 81 -3.06 -10.94 -17.17
N ARG A 82 -2.01 -11.18 -16.39
CA ARG A 82 -1.93 -12.26 -15.39
C ARG A 82 -2.81 -12.04 -14.16
N GLN A 83 -3.44 -10.87 -14.01
CA GLN A 83 -4.40 -10.59 -12.93
C GLN A 83 -5.75 -11.30 -13.13
N GLU A 84 -6.12 -11.65 -14.37
CA GLU A 84 -7.44 -12.18 -14.70
C GLU A 84 -7.73 -13.56 -14.10
N ASP A 85 -6.69 -14.33 -13.76
CA ASP A 85 -6.81 -15.70 -13.25
C ASP A 85 -6.85 -15.81 -11.72
N ILE A 86 -6.51 -14.73 -10.99
CA ILE A 86 -6.40 -14.76 -9.52
C ILE A 86 -7.74 -14.45 -8.87
N LYS A 87 -8.17 -15.29 -7.93
CA LYS A 87 -9.46 -15.15 -7.24
C LYS A 87 -9.31 -14.55 -5.85
N ALA A 88 -10.32 -13.79 -5.43
CA ALA A 88 -10.45 -13.31 -4.05
C ALA A 88 -11.75 -13.80 -3.42
N ARG A 89 -11.69 -14.28 -2.17
CA ARG A 89 -12.89 -14.71 -1.43
C ARG A 89 -13.73 -13.55 -0.92
N GLN A 90 -13.08 -12.49 -0.43
CA GLN A 90 -13.73 -11.32 0.14
C GLN A 90 -13.80 -10.16 -0.87
N GLY A 91 -12.77 -9.98 -1.70
CA GLY A 91 -12.85 -9.08 -2.84
C GLY A 91 -11.52 -8.64 -3.44
N ILE A 92 -11.62 -8.06 -4.65
CA ILE A 92 -10.53 -7.43 -5.39
C ILE A 92 -10.83 -5.93 -5.46
N TYR A 93 -9.85 -5.09 -5.12
CA TYR A 93 -10.00 -3.64 -5.08
C TYR A 93 -8.86 -2.93 -5.80
N ARG A 94 -9.20 -2.01 -6.69
CA ARG A 94 -8.22 -1.11 -7.29
C ARG A 94 -8.02 0.10 -6.39
N ILE A 95 -6.78 0.47 -6.12
CA ILE A 95 -6.41 1.59 -5.25
C ILE A 95 -5.97 2.77 -6.11
N LEU A 96 -6.59 3.93 -5.89
CA LEU A 96 -6.34 5.16 -6.66
C LEU A 96 -5.98 6.31 -5.71
N CYS A 97 -4.81 6.90 -5.89
CA CYS A 97 -4.36 8.07 -5.11
C CYS A 97 -4.97 9.40 -5.57
N GLU A 98 -5.55 9.44 -6.77
CA GLU A 98 -6.21 10.62 -7.36
C GLU A 98 -7.53 10.18 -8.00
N GLN A 99 -8.48 11.11 -8.15
CA GLN A 99 -9.72 10.78 -8.87
C GLN A 99 -9.35 10.42 -10.30
N PRO A 100 -9.85 9.28 -10.81
CA PRO A 100 -9.59 8.90 -12.19
C PRO A 100 -10.16 9.96 -13.14
N GLY A 101 -9.42 10.28 -14.21
CA GLY A 101 -10.03 10.91 -15.39
C GLY A 101 -11.00 9.92 -16.07
N ASP A 102 -11.90 10.44 -16.92
CA ASP A 102 -12.98 9.66 -17.55
C ASP A 102 -12.51 8.36 -18.26
N GLU A 103 -11.23 8.28 -18.65
CA GLU A 103 -10.65 7.16 -19.40
C GLU A 103 -10.26 5.91 -18.57
N SER A 104 -10.24 5.97 -17.23
CA SER A 104 -9.71 4.86 -16.41
C SER A 104 -10.73 3.76 -16.06
N THR A 105 -11.96 3.86 -16.56
CA THR A 105 -13.14 3.04 -16.20
C THR A 105 -13.23 1.71 -16.96
N LYS A 106 -12.17 1.28 -17.65
CA LYS A 106 -12.18 0.06 -18.49
C LYS A 106 -12.07 -1.26 -17.70
N GLN A 107 -11.91 -1.24 -16.39
CA GLN A 107 -11.84 -2.45 -15.56
C GLN A 107 -13.12 -2.62 -14.73
N ASP A 108 -13.65 -3.85 -14.68
CA ASP A 108 -14.87 -4.20 -13.93
C ASP A 108 -14.60 -4.46 -12.43
N VAL A 109 -13.47 -3.96 -11.92
CA VAL A 109 -13.04 -4.11 -10.52
C VAL A 109 -13.41 -2.83 -9.74
N PRO A 110 -14.05 -2.94 -8.55
CA PRO A 110 -14.34 -1.78 -7.72
C PRO A 110 -13.09 -0.97 -7.38
N ALA A 111 -13.15 0.34 -7.59
CA ALA A 111 -12.07 1.25 -7.28
C ALA A 111 -12.26 1.94 -5.92
N VAL A 112 -11.17 2.14 -5.19
CA VAL A 112 -11.11 2.88 -3.94
C VAL A 112 -10.21 4.09 -4.14
N ILE A 113 -10.79 5.27 -3.98
CA ILE A 113 -10.08 6.53 -4.04
C ILE A 113 -9.58 6.84 -2.63
N LEU A 114 -8.26 6.89 -2.48
CA LEU A 114 -7.59 7.28 -1.24
C LEU A 114 -7.55 8.80 -1.09
N PRO A 115 -7.60 9.33 0.14
CA PRO A 115 -7.36 10.74 0.38
C PRO A 115 -5.89 11.11 0.16
N ARG A 116 -5.60 12.41 0.18
CA ARG A 116 -4.22 12.89 0.29
C ARG A 116 -3.59 12.35 1.56
N MET A 117 -2.34 11.92 1.45
CA MET A 117 -1.64 11.29 2.56
C MET A 117 -0.18 11.73 2.61
N PHE A 118 0.36 11.73 3.83
CA PHE A 118 1.76 11.95 4.12
C PHE A 118 2.34 10.75 4.88
N GLY A 119 3.64 10.57 4.81
CA GLY A 119 4.29 9.41 5.41
C GLY A 119 5.81 9.51 5.42
N PRO A 120 6.50 8.43 5.81
CA PRO A 120 7.96 8.45 6.04
C PRO A 120 8.81 8.68 4.78
N TRP A 121 8.19 8.57 3.61
CA TRP A 121 8.74 8.77 2.28
C TRP A 121 7.95 9.89 1.60
N THR A 122 8.65 10.92 1.11
CA THR A 122 8.06 11.85 0.15
C THR A 122 9.06 11.96 -0.98
N LEU A 123 8.92 11.11 -1.99
CA LEU A 123 9.82 11.10 -3.16
C LEU A 123 9.76 12.43 -3.92
N LYS A 124 8.67 13.17 -3.77
CA LYS A 124 8.57 14.57 -4.13
C LYS A 124 8.41 15.39 -2.85
N LYS A 125 9.47 16.10 -2.44
CA LYS A 125 9.43 17.12 -1.36
C LYS A 125 8.32 18.16 -1.56
N GLU A 126 7.77 18.27 -2.77
CA GLU A 126 6.69 19.19 -3.13
C GLU A 126 5.31 18.86 -2.53
N ARG A 127 5.11 17.69 -1.92
CA ARG A 127 3.86 17.38 -1.18
C ARG A 127 4.01 17.54 0.34
N ALA A 128 5.17 17.97 0.83
CA ALA A 128 5.53 17.78 2.23
C ALA A 128 5.07 18.89 3.19
N MET A 129 4.56 20.03 2.74
CA MET A 129 4.17 21.09 3.68
C MET A 129 2.98 21.89 3.17
N GLN A 130 1.96 22.02 4.02
CA GLN A 130 0.76 22.88 3.91
C GLN A 130 -0.43 22.32 3.12
N ASP A 131 -1.00 21.21 3.59
CA ASP A 131 -2.43 20.96 3.35
C ASP A 131 -3.05 20.42 4.64
N ASP A 132 -3.97 21.19 5.24
CA ASP A 132 -4.68 20.82 6.47
C ASP A 132 -5.57 19.56 6.31
N GLU A 133 -5.64 18.98 5.09
CA GLU A 133 -6.49 17.85 4.73
C GLU A 133 -5.73 16.53 4.47
N ALA A 134 -4.40 16.48 4.66
CA ALA A 134 -3.64 15.23 4.46
C ALA A 134 -3.70 14.30 5.69
N PHE A 135 -3.85 12.99 5.46
CA PHE A 135 -3.86 11.97 6.51
C PHE A 135 -2.53 11.23 6.63
N PHE A 136 -2.18 10.78 7.83
CA PHE A 136 -1.02 9.92 7.99
C PHE A 136 -1.28 8.57 7.30
N VAL A 137 -0.29 8.07 6.55
CA VAL A 137 -0.45 6.87 5.70
C VAL A 137 -0.97 5.64 6.45
N GLU A 138 -0.60 5.45 7.72
CA GLU A 138 -1.10 4.33 8.51
C GLU A 138 -2.60 4.42 8.84
N ASP A 139 -3.12 5.63 9.07
CA ASP A 139 -4.55 5.84 9.29
C ASP A 139 -5.34 5.45 8.04
N VAL A 140 -4.80 5.79 6.86
CA VAL A 140 -5.39 5.43 5.56
C VAL A 140 -5.35 3.92 5.34
N ALA A 141 -4.21 3.27 5.59
CA ALA A 141 -4.06 1.82 5.45
C ALA A 141 -5.03 1.05 6.37
N LYS A 142 -5.17 1.52 7.60
CA LYS A 142 -6.08 0.97 8.60
C LYS A 142 -7.53 1.07 8.18
N ASP A 143 -7.98 2.26 7.78
CA ASP A 143 -9.37 2.45 7.37
C ASP A 143 -9.67 1.75 6.03
N LEU A 144 -8.70 1.65 5.11
CA LEU A 144 -8.84 0.84 3.90
C LEU A 144 -9.04 -0.63 4.26
N PHE A 145 -8.19 -1.21 5.10
CA PHE A 145 -8.28 -2.63 5.45
C PHE A 145 -9.59 -2.94 6.18
N LYS A 146 -9.97 -2.11 7.17
CA LYS A 146 -11.23 -2.27 7.90
C LYS A 146 -12.45 -2.14 7.00
N TRP A 147 -12.41 -1.19 6.06
CA TRP A 147 -13.40 -1.11 5.03
C TRP A 147 -13.40 -2.46 4.30
N ALA A 148 -12.27 -2.85 3.68
CA ALA A 148 -12.11 -4.04 2.83
C ALA A 148 -12.63 -5.34 3.45
N ALA A 149 -12.30 -5.59 4.71
CA ALA A 149 -12.70 -6.79 5.44
C ALA A 149 -14.18 -6.78 5.93
N GLY A 150 -14.89 -5.66 5.81
CA GLY A 150 -16.29 -5.53 6.24
C GLY A 150 -17.28 -6.34 5.38
N THR A 151 -18.21 -7.05 6.03
CA THR A 151 -19.09 -8.09 5.46
C THR A 151 -20.29 -7.63 4.62
N ASN A 152 -20.45 -6.33 4.34
CA ASN A 152 -21.57 -5.83 3.52
C ASN A 152 -21.05 -4.74 2.57
N ARG A 153 -20.80 -5.11 1.32
CA ARG A 153 -20.30 -4.17 0.31
C ARG A 153 -21.33 -3.94 -0.78
N ILE A 154 -21.70 -2.67 -0.88
CA ILE A 154 -22.61 -2.06 -1.84
C ILE A 154 -21.96 -2.13 -3.23
N GLU A 155 -22.79 -2.32 -4.26
CA GLU A 155 -22.51 -2.43 -5.70
C GLU A 155 -21.85 -1.19 -6.35
N GLU A 156 -21.26 -0.28 -5.57
CA GLU A 156 -20.62 0.93 -6.09
C GLU A 156 -19.29 0.58 -6.77
N LYS A 157 -19.21 0.85 -8.08
CA LYS A 157 -17.97 0.71 -8.88
C LYS A 157 -16.81 1.57 -8.37
N THR A 158 -17.09 2.62 -7.60
CA THR A 158 -16.08 3.53 -7.08
C THR A 158 -16.45 4.04 -5.70
N HIS A 159 -15.57 3.80 -4.73
CA HIS A 159 -15.72 4.21 -3.34
C HIS A 159 -14.67 5.27 -2.97
N LYS A 160 -15.10 6.38 -2.35
CA LYS A 160 -14.18 7.35 -1.75
C LYS A 160 -13.94 6.98 -0.29
N LEU A 161 -12.71 6.63 0.07
CA LEU A 161 -12.36 6.18 1.42
C LEU A 161 -12.53 7.33 2.42
N LYS A 162 -13.34 7.11 3.45
CA LYS A 162 -13.47 8.04 4.59
C LYS A 162 -12.47 7.66 5.67
N VAL A 163 -11.48 8.51 5.89
CA VAL A 163 -10.43 8.27 6.89
C VAL A 163 -10.69 9.10 8.15
N LYS A 164 -10.53 8.47 9.31
CA LYS A 164 -10.52 9.15 10.61
C LYS A 164 -9.09 9.33 11.08
N ARG A 165 -8.69 10.58 11.30
CA ARG A 165 -7.39 10.90 11.90
C ARG A 165 -7.31 10.30 13.30
N GLN A 166 -6.39 9.37 13.45
CA GLN A 166 -6.11 8.63 14.68
C GLN A 166 -4.69 8.89 15.15
N THR A 167 -3.79 9.20 14.22
CA THR A 167 -2.40 9.56 14.50
C THR A 167 -2.27 11.08 14.53
N ASP A 168 -1.80 11.61 15.66
CA ASP A 168 -1.45 13.03 15.77
C ASP A 168 -0.08 13.33 15.15
N ASP A 169 0.24 14.61 14.96
CA ASP A 169 1.47 15.03 14.28
C ASP A 169 2.74 14.57 15.00
N LYS A 170 2.72 14.58 16.34
CA LYS A 170 3.87 14.16 17.13
C LYS A 170 4.09 12.65 17.02
N GLN A 171 3.02 11.87 17.08
CA GLN A 171 3.07 10.42 16.86
C GLN A 171 3.58 10.10 15.46
N ALA A 172 3.07 10.79 14.44
CA ALA A 172 3.52 10.60 13.06
C ALA A 172 5.01 10.91 12.92
N GLU A 173 5.51 11.99 13.53
CA GLU A 173 6.94 12.33 13.53
C GLU A 173 7.80 11.24 14.20
N GLU A 174 7.37 10.72 15.35
CA GLU A 174 8.08 9.64 16.07
C GLU A 174 8.15 8.36 15.22
N MET A 175 7.05 7.98 14.58
CA MET A 175 6.97 6.80 13.71
C MET A 175 7.84 6.95 12.46
N ILE A 176 7.83 8.14 11.85
CA ILE A 176 8.72 8.47 10.73
C ILE A 176 10.19 8.40 11.16
N ALA A 177 10.52 8.88 12.35
CA ALA A 177 11.88 8.84 12.88
C ALA A 177 12.34 7.40 13.16
N GLU A 178 11.49 6.56 13.75
CA GLU A 178 11.79 5.14 13.98
C GLU A 178 12.03 4.42 12.65
N TRP A 179 11.19 4.65 11.66
CA TRP A 179 11.37 4.10 10.32
C TRP A 179 12.70 4.48 9.68
N LYS A 180 13.09 5.75 9.77
CA LYS A 180 14.40 6.22 9.27
C LYS A 180 15.56 5.49 9.96
N ARG A 181 15.44 5.19 11.26
CA ARG A 181 16.43 4.38 11.99
C ARG A 181 16.48 2.93 11.52
N GLN A 182 15.33 2.34 11.18
CA GLN A 182 15.26 0.97 10.64
C GLN A 182 15.96 0.84 9.27
N ASN A 183 16.05 1.94 8.52
CA ASN A 183 16.71 2.06 7.22
C ASN A 183 18.11 2.73 7.30
N SER A 184 18.78 2.77 8.47
CA SER A 184 19.97 3.62 8.67
C SER A 184 21.20 3.22 7.84
N THR A 185 21.25 2.02 7.25
CA THR A 185 22.31 1.67 6.29
C THR A 185 22.41 2.63 5.11
N PHE A 186 21.33 3.34 4.78
CA PHE A 186 21.30 4.41 3.78
C PHE A 186 21.48 5.82 4.36
N PHE A 187 20.85 6.13 5.50
CA PHE A 187 20.92 7.46 6.09
C PHE A 187 22.30 7.79 6.67
N ASP A 188 23.06 6.80 7.13
CA ASP A 188 24.42 6.98 7.63
C ASP A 188 25.45 7.20 6.49
N LYS A 189 25.18 6.70 5.28
CA LYS A 189 26.08 6.86 4.12
C LYS A 189 25.96 8.19 3.38
N LYS A 190 24.93 9.00 3.66
CA LYS A 190 24.76 10.34 3.08
C LYS A 190 25.36 11.46 3.94
N GLN A 191 26.12 11.12 4.99
CA GLN A 191 26.85 12.09 5.82
C GLN A 191 28.37 12.16 5.53
N GLU A 192 28.88 11.50 4.48
CA GLU A 192 30.27 11.70 3.98
C GLU A 192 30.32 12.52 2.69
#